data_AF-A0A9E5XAN3-F1
#
_entry.id   AF-A0A9E5XAN3-F1
#
_cell.length_a   1.000
_cell.length_b   1.000
_cell.length_c   1.000
_cell.angle_alpha   90.00
_cell.angle_beta   90.00
_cell.angle_gamma   90.00
#
_symmetry.space_group_name_H-M   'P 1'
#
loop_
_entity.id
_entity.type
_entity.pdbx_description
1 polymer ?
#
loop_
_entity_poly.entity_id
_entity_poly.type
_entity_poly.pdbx_seq_one_letter_code
_entity_poly.pdbx_strand_id
1 'polypeptide(L)'
;MTQVRCGRCQTQFAVQGPGRYPCPACGAVNEVRETAGLDALRQKSPPESGPSSPRRTCPDCGISFIVGDIEVAVCPNCGAEVSTGGDA
;
A
#
# COMPACT_ATOMS: atom_id res chain seq x y z
N MET A 1 -18.96 -8.59 22.85
CA MET A 1 -19.06 -9.84 22.06
C MET A 1 -18.42 -9.59 20.71
N THR A 2 -17.51 -10.47 20.28
CA THR A 2 -16.78 -10.33 19.00
C THR A 2 -17.32 -11.35 18.01
N GLN A 3 -17.54 -10.95 16.76
CA GLN A 3 -17.95 -11.87 15.70
C GLN A 3 -16.71 -12.48 15.04
N VAL A 4 -16.67 -13.81 14.96
CA VAL A 4 -15.56 -14.55 14.33
C VAL A 4 -16.10 -15.48 13.25
N ARG A 5 -15.25 -15.80 12.28
CA ARG A 5 -15.59 -16.71 11.19
C ARG A 5 -14.79 -18.00 11.30
N CYS A 6 -15.45 -19.14 11.20
CA CYS A 6 -14.77 -20.43 11.23
C CYS A 6 -13.84 -20.59 10.02
N GLY A 7 -12.56 -20.89 10.26
CA GLY A 7 -11.58 -21.10 9.18
C GLY A 7 -11.91 -22.28 8.26
N ARG A 8 -12.68 -23.27 8.75
CA ARG A 8 -13.04 -24.48 8.01
C ARG A 8 -14.29 -24.31 7.14
N CYS A 9 -15.42 -23.94 7.74
CA CYS A 9 -16.72 -23.88 7.05
C CYS A 9 -17.26 -22.46 6.83
N GLN A 10 -16.50 -21.43 7.19
CA GLN A 10 -16.85 -20.02 7.01
C GLN A 10 -18.11 -19.55 7.78
N THR A 11 -18.67 -20.37 8.67
CA THR A 11 -19.79 -19.97 9.54
C THR A 11 -19.36 -18.86 10.50
N GLN A 12 -20.17 -17.81 10.61
CA GLN A 12 -19.94 -16.69 11.53
C GLN A 12 -20.67 -16.92 12.84
N PHE A 13 -20.00 -16.69 13.98
CA PHE A 13 -20.60 -16.85 15.31
C PHE A 13 -19.97 -15.87 16.32
N ALA A 14 -20.69 -15.59 17.41
CA ALA A 14 -20.26 -14.66 18.45
C ALA A 14 -19.45 -15.38 19.54
N VAL A 15 -18.40 -14.71 20.04
CA VAL A 15 -17.58 -15.18 21.16
C VAL A 15 -17.40 -14.08 22.21
N GLN A 16 -17.05 -14.48 23.45
CA GLN A 16 -16.93 -13.55 24.58
C GLN A 16 -15.58 -12.81 24.62
N GLY A 17 -14.54 -13.33 23.98
CA GLY A 17 -13.20 -12.74 23.99
C GLY A 17 -12.16 -13.64 23.31
N PRO A 18 -10.87 -13.43 23.56
CA PRO A 18 -9.83 -14.35 23.11
C PRO A 18 -9.97 -15.72 23.78
N GLY A 19 -9.70 -16.79 23.03
CA GLY A 19 -9.88 -18.16 23.51
C GLY A 19 -10.11 -19.16 22.38
N ARG A 20 -10.39 -20.41 22.75
CA ARG A 20 -10.69 -21.50 21.81
C ARG A 20 -12.17 -21.82 21.83
N TYR A 21 -12.80 -21.80 20.66
CA TYR A 21 -14.24 -21.99 20.53
C TYR A 21 -14.57 -23.02 19.45
N PRO A 22 -15.40 -24.05 19.75
CA PRO A 22 -15.89 -24.97 18.73
C PRO A 22 -16.88 -24.26 17.81
N CYS A 23 -16.75 -24.48 16.50
CA CYS A 23 -17.72 -23.98 15.54
C CYS A 23 -19.06 -24.70 15.71
N PRO A 24 -20.19 -23.98 15.86
CA PRO A 24 -21.50 -24.61 16.04
C PRO A 24 -21.99 -25.37 14.80
N ALA A 25 -21.41 -25.12 13.62
CA ALA A 25 -21.83 -25.78 12.37
C ALA A 25 -21.02 -27.05 12.03
N CYS A 26 -19.72 -27.08 12.33
CA CYS A 26 -18.85 -28.18 11.90
C CYS A 26 -17.95 -28.77 13.00
N GLY A 27 -18.06 -28.26 14.23
CA GLY A 27 -17.29 -28.73 15.39
C GLY A 27 -15.80 -28.36 15.38
N ALA A 28 -15.28 -27.73 14.33
CA ALA A 28 -13.88 -27.33 14.28
C ALA A 28 -13.53 -26.32 15.37
N VAL A 29 -12.39 -26.50 16.05
CA VAL A 29 -11.90 -25.59 17.09
C VAL A 29 -11.21 -24.40 16.44
N ASN A 30 -11.69 -23.18 16.73
CA ASN A 30 -11.10 -21.93 16.26
C ASN A 30 -10.42 -21.21 17.42
N GLU A 31 -9.20 -20.73 17.20
CA GLU A 31 -8.45 -19.94 18.17
C GLU A 31 -8.61 -18.45 17.85
N VAL A 32 -9.23 -17.71 18.77
CA VAL A 32 -9.45 -16.26 18.67
C VAL A 32 -8.37 -15.59 19.50
N ARG A 33 -7.54 -14.78 18.84
CA ARG A 33 -6.48 -14.01 19.48
C ARG A 33 -6.95 -12.60 19.75
N GLU A 34 -6.46 -12.00 20.82
CA GLU A 34 -6.68 -10.59 21.06
C GLU A 34 -6.02 -9.81 19.92
N THR A 35 -6.82 -9.10 19.15
CA THR A 35 -6.28 -8.17 18.17
C THR A 35 -5.92 -6.92 18.96
N ALA A 36 -4.66 -6.80 19.38
CA ALA A 36 -4.15 -5.56 19.94
C ALA A 36 -4.53 -4.42 18.97
N GLY A 37 -5.19 -3.41 19.52
CA GLY A 37 -6.01 -2.44 18.82
C GLY A 37 -5.56 -2.05 17.41
N LEU A 38 -6.49 -2.18 16.46
CA LEU A 38 -6.53 -1.41 15.22
C LEU A 38 -6.76 0.10 15.45
N ASP A 39 -6.40 0.62 16.62
CA ASP A 39 -6.34 2.06 16.89
C ASP A 39 -4.91 2.59 16.62
N ALA A 40 -3.88 1.74 16.70
CA ALA A 40 -2.50 2.13 16.40
C ALA A 40 -2.17 2.18 14.89
N LEU A 41 -3.06 1.70 14.01
CA LEU A 41 -2.88 1.74 12.56
C LEU A 41 -3.83 2.69 11.82
N ARG A 42 -4.75 3.35 12.54
CA ARG A 42 -5.65 4.36 11.96
C ARG A 42 -5.03 5.77 11.90
N GLN A 43 -3.75 5.89 12.25
CA GLN A 43 -2.90 7.04 11.99
C GLN A 43 -1.64 6.63 11.21
N LYS A 44 -1.82 5.93 10.09
CA LYS A 44 -0.94 6.21 8.96
C LYS A 44 -1.81 6.98 7.98
N SER A 45 -1.80 8.30 8.08
CA SER A 45 -2.11 9.13 6.93
C SER A 45 -1.40 8.51 5.71
N PRO A 46 -2.02 8.47 4.52
CA PRO A 46 -1.29 8.13 3.31
C PRO A 46 0.04 8.91 3.35
N PRO A 47 1.20 8.29 3.03
CA PRO A 47 2.44 9.05 2.99
C PRO A 47 2.15 10.25 2.11
N GLU A 48 2.24 11.43 2.74
CA GLU A 48 2.14 12.71 2.06
C GLU A 48 3.00 12.58 0.82
N SER A 49 2.40 12.78 -0.36
CA SER A 49 3.07 12.66 -1.64
C SER A 49 4.41 13.38 -1.52
N GLY A 50 5.51 12.60 -1.41
CA GLY A 50 6.85 13.18 -1.38
C GLY A 50 6.99 14.09 -2.59
N PRO A 51 7.87 15.11 -2.55
CA PRO A 51 8.02 16.04 -3.66
C PRO A 51 8.16 15.22 -4.94
N SER A 52 7.16 15.34 -5.83
CA SER A 52 7.16 14.61 -7.08
C SER A 52 8.39 15.08 -7.83
N SER A 53 9.45 14.27 -7.84
CA SER A 53 10.68 14.63 -8.52
C SER A 53 10.31 14.98 -9.97
N PRO A 54 10.75 16.13 -10.50
CA PRO A 54 10.32 16.56 -11.81
C PRO A 54 10.68 15.48 -12.83
N ARG A 55 9.67 14.99 -13.55
CA ARG A 55 9.85 14.02 -14.62
C ARG A 55 9.80 14.77 -15.95
N ARG A 56 10.69 14.39 -16.86
CA ARG A 56 10.67 14.89 -18.25
C ARG A 56 10.56 13.73 -19.21
N THR A 57 9.84 13.97 -20.29
CA THR A 57 9.68 13.01 -21.39
C THR A 57 10.63 13.39 -22.50
N CYS A 58 11.47 12.44 -22.94
CA CYS A 58 12.36 12.66 -24.06
C CYS A 58 11.55 12.87 -25.35
N PRO A 59 11.75 13.97 -26.10
CA PRO A 59 11.02 14.23 -27.33
C PRO A 59 11.38 13.28 -28.48
N ASP A 60 12.54 12.64 -28.40
CA ASP A 60 13.09 11.81 -29.47
C ASP A 60 12.60 10.35 -29.39
N CYS A 61 12.63 9.75 -28.18
CA CYS A 61 12.24 8.35 -27.99
C CYS A 61 11.04 8.14 -27.05
N GLY A 62 10.47 9.21 -26.48
CA GLY A 62 9.21 9.17 -25.71
C GLY A 62 9.31 8.64 -24.28
N ILE A 63 10.50 8.27 -23.79
CA ILE A 63 10.64 7.77 -22.42
C ILE A 63 10.54 8.89 -21.39
N SER A 64 9.86 8.65 -20.28
CA SER A 64 9.82 9.58 -19.14
C SER A 64 10.81 9.16 -18.06
N PHE A 65 11.63 10.10 -17.60
CA PHE A 65 12.65 9.85 -16.58
C PHE A 65 12.69 11.01 -15.57
N ILE A 66 13.20 10.71 -14.37
CA ILE A 66 13.33 11.71 -13.30
C ILE A 66 14.57 12.55 -13.59
N VAL A 67 14.42 13.88 -13.51
CA VAL A 67 15.51 14.84 -13.62
C VAL A 67 15.70 15.55 -12.28
N GLY A 68 16.95 15.88 -11.96
CA GLY A 68 17.27 16.77 -10.83
C GLY A 68 17.10 18.24 -11.22
N ASP A 69 17.59 19.13 -10.37
CA ASP A 69 17.69 20.56 -10.66
C ASP A 69 18.91 20.82 -11.57
N ILE A 70 18.72 20.59 -12.86
CA ILE A 70 19.73 20.79 -13.92
C ILE A 70 19.04 21.51 -15.10
N GLU A 71 19.80 22.17 -15.97
CA GLU A 71 19.25 22.88 -17.14
C GLU A 71 19.09 21.97 -18.37
N VAL A 72 19.96 20.96 -18.51
CA VAL A 72 19.96 19.99 -19.61
C VAL A 72 20.23 18.59 -19.04
N ALA A 73 19.38 17.63 -19.38
CA ALA A 73 19.52 16.22 -19.02
C ALA A 73 19.78 15.35 -20.25
N VAL A 74 20.60 14.30 -20.11
CA VAL A 74 20.82 13.32 -21.18
C VAL A 74 19.84 12.16 -21.04
N CYS A 75 19.11 11.85 -22.11
CA CYS A 75 18.17 10.75 -22.14
C CYS A 75 18.91 9.40 -21.95
N PRO A 76 18.53 8.58 -20.95
CA PRO A 76 19.21 7.30 -20.69
C PRO A 76 18.93 6.23 -21.75
N ASN A 77 17.97 6.45 -22.65
CA ASN A 77 17.60 5.49 -23.69
C ASN A 77 18.27 5.76 -25.04
N CYS A 78 18.24 7.01 -25.53
CA CYS A 78 18.80 7.36 -26.85
C CYS A 78 19.99 8.32 -26.80
N GLY A 79 20.35 8.85 -25.63
CA GLY A 79 21.47 9.80 -25.48
C GLY A 79 21.16 11.23 -25.93
N ALA A 80 19.94 11.53 -26.38
CA ALA A 80 19.54 12.88 -26.75
C ALA A 80 19.55 13.85 -25.57
N GLU A 81 19.94 15.09 -25.81
CA GLU A 81 19.87 16.18 -24.84
C GLU A 81 18.43 16.68 -24.69
N VAL A 82 17.96 16.79 -23.45
CA VAL A 82 16.60 17.19 -23.08
C VAL A 82 16.69 18.42 -22.19
N SER A 83 16.19 19.56 -22.65
CA SER A 83 16.09 20.77 -21.85
C SER A 83 15.08 20.57 -20.71
N THR A 84 15.54 20.78 -19.48
CA THR A 84 14.75 20.56 -18.26
C THR A 84 14.18 21.85 -17.67
N GLY A 85 14.50 23.00 -18.28
CA GLY A 85 14.11 24.36 -17.89
C GLY A 85 12.69 24.47 -17.32
N GLY A 86 12.60 25.03 -16.12
CA GLY A 86 11.35 25.40 -15.49
C GLY A 86 10.68 26.50 -16.31
N ASP A 87 9.46 26.25 -16.76
CA ASP A 87 8.56 27.30 -17.23
C ASP A 87 8.17 28.11 -15.98
N ALA A 88 8.64 29.36 -15.92
CA ALA A 88 8.33 30.31 -14.86
C ALA A 88 7.01 31.04 -15.15
#